data_AF-A0AA38CRD2-F1
#
_entry.id   AF-A0AA38CRD2-F1
#
_cell.length_a   1.000
_cell.length_b   1.000
_cell.length_c   1.000
_cell.angle_alpha   90.00
_cell.angle_beta   90.00
_cell.angle_gamma   90.00
#
_symmetry.space_group_name_H-M   'P 1'
#
loop_
_entity.id
_entity.type
_entity.pdbx_description
1 polymer ?
#
loop_
_entity_poly.entity_id
_entity_poly.type
_entity_poly.pdbx_seq_one_letter_code
_entity_poly.pdbx_strand_id
1 'polypeptide(L)'
;TTKRKELHITSKAKAFSGNWGDELNGVTLQVCKLVFTSQDDDKGIYSNFILLIEEKLDSDVENSEIDLHLTGGRIVRSRFMPCTELYLDSIQISDAKAFHEILFNGIFNRLVLRTKETNEPIISQRNISGKKMTQGRWESSNMYFLLPLESEKSGVCHNGVSIDWKSIHQCADVARSLKDYRTAGLQAGENDARYIHLATGPILDSDLLEKAVLTLHTGKIYCVTNILHDKTAESPFPDITKYNSYSDYFEKKYGMKLNFLKQPLLQVKQSHRPHNLLARYGEKYKG
;
A
#
# COMPACT_ATOMS: atom_id res chain seq x y z
N THR A 1 18.07 -22.61 28.95
CA THR A 1 17.54 -21.48 29.75
C THR A 1 17.90 -20.21 29.01
N THR A 2 17.00 -19.44 28.40
CA THR A 2 15.79 -18.81 28.95
C THR A 2 14.60 -18.87 27.97
N LYS A 3 13.51 -19.52 28.39
CA LYS A 3 12.14 -19.14 28.01
C LYS A 3 11.92 -17.67 28.41
N ARG A 4 11.36 -16.84 27.52
CA ARG A 4 10.51 -15.65 27.81
C ARG A 4 10.05 -15.06 26.47
N LYS A 5 8.78 -14.83 26.16
CA LYS A 5 7.48 -15.18 26.76
C LYS A 5 6.52 -15.34 25.57
N GLU A 6 5.71 -16.37 25.62
CA GLU A 6 4.63 -16.63 24.68
C GLU A 6 3.70 -15.42 24.55
N LEU A 7 3.30 -15.07 23.33
CA LEU A 7 2.09 -14.29 23.07
C LEU A 7 0.93 -15.29 22.96
N HIS A 8 0.32 -15.62 24.10
CA HIS A 8 -0.89 -16.44 24.15
C HIS A 8 -2.01 -15.68 24.86
N ILE A 9 -2.72 -14.89 24.06
CA ILE A 9 -4.16 -14.91 23.79
C ILE A 9 -4.33 -13.85 22.71
N THR A 10 -4.71 -14.27 21.49
CA THR A 10 -5.25 -13.34 20.49
C THR A 10 -6.63 -12.93 20.95
N SER A 11 -6.71 -12.05 21.95
CA SER A 11 -7.96 -11.38 22.27
C SER A 11 -8.32 -10.59 21.02
N LYS A 12 -9.35 -11.03 20.30
CA LYS A 12 -9.87 -10.27 19.17
C LYS A 12 -10.57 -9.05 19.78
N ALA A 13 -10.11 -7.86 19.44
CA ALA A 13 -10.79 -6.65 19.86
C ALA A 13 -12.21 -6.67 19.27
N LYS A 14 -13.22 -6.77 20.15
CA LYS A 14 -14.63 -6.81 19.74
C LYS A 14 -15.01 -5.58 18.90
N ALA A 15 -14.39 -4.43 19.19
CA ALA A 15 -14.53 -3.19 18.44
C ALA A 15 -14.16 -3.30 16.95
N PHE A 16 -13.36 -4.30 16.56
CA PHE A 16 -13.03 -4.58 15.16
C PHE A 16 -13.89 -5.70 14.57
N SER A 17 -14.93 -6.13 15.27
CA SER A 17 -15.91 -7.08 14.74
C SER A 17 -17.14 -6.31 14.27
N GLY A 18 -17.88 -6.88 13.32
CA GLY A 18 -19.08 -6.25 12.79
C GLY A 18 -19.80 -7.11 11.75
N ASN A 19 -20.98 -6.64 11.34
CA ASN A 19 -21.81 -7.30 10.33
C ASN A 19 -22.04 -6.45 9.07
N TRP A 20 -21.50 -5.22 9.03
CA TRP A 20 -21.75 -4.27 7.95
C TRP A 20 -21.00 -4.54 6.63
N GLY A 21 -20.15 -5.58 6.59
CA GLY A 21 -19.33 -5.89 5.41
C GLY A 21 -20.12 -6.27 4.16
N ASP A 22 -21.40 -6.63 4.27
CA ASP A 22 -22.28 -6.92 3.13
C ASP A 22 -23.39 -5.85 2.94
N GLU A 23 -23.34 -4.74 3.70
CA GLU A 23 -24.36 -3.69 3.65
C GLU A 23 -24.31 -2.91 2.33
N LEU A 24 -25.48 -2.80 1.68
CA LEU A 24 -25.63 -2.14 0.38
C LEU A 24 -26.11 -0.69 0.50
N ASN A 25 -26.62 -0.31 1.67
CA ASN A 25 -27.27 0.99 1.90
C ASN A 25 -26.35 2.02 2.58
N GLY A 26 -25.08 1.69 2.79
CA GLY A 26 -24.15 2.52 3.57
C GLY A 26 -24.04 2.09 5.03
N VAL A 27 -23.09 2.69 5.76
CA VAL A 27 -22.84 2.41 7.18
C VAL A 27 -22.39 3.67 7.91
N THR A 28 -22.87 3.87 9.14
CA THR A 28 -22.35 4.90 10.05
C THR A 28 -21.33 4.28 10.99
N LEU A 29 -20.12 4.82 11.03
CA LEU A 29 -18.99 4.32 11.82
C LEU A 29 -18.46 5.39 12.76
N GLN A 30 -17.95 4.97 13.91
CA GLN A 30 -17.18 5.81 14.81
C GLN A 30 -15.83 6.14 14.19
N VAL A 31 -15.42 7.40 14.28
CA VAL A 31 -14.15 7.87 13.72
C VAL A 31 -13.14 8.11 14.84
N CYS A 32 -11.94 7.59 14.64
CA CYS A 32 -10.76 7.95 15.41
C CYS A 32 -9.65 8.38 14.47
N LYS A 33 -9.21 9.64 14.57
CA LYS A 33 -8.09 10.17 13.78
C LYS A 33 -6.78 9.67 14.37
N LEU A 34 -5.93 9.09 13.53
CA LEU A 34 -4.57 8.69 13.86
C LEU A 34 -3.61 9.74 13.31
N VAL A 35 -3.09 10.57 14.20
CA VAL A 35 -2.21 11.70 13.87
C VAL A 35 -0.75 11.30 14.07
N PHE A 36 0.08 11.62 13.09
CA PHE A 36 1.53 11.43 13.14
C PHE A 36 2.22 12.80 13.16
N THR A 37 2.94 13.08 14.24
CA THR A 37 3.67 14.34 14.41
C THR A 37 5.14 14.06 14.56
N SER A 38 5.94 14.68 13.71
CA SER A 38 7.40 14.64 13.78
C SER A 38 7.87 15.23 15.11
N GLN A 39 8.85 14.59 15.75
CA GLN A 39 9.58 15.19 16.88
C GLN A 39 10.90 15.78 16.39
N ASP A 40 11.39 16.81 17.10
CA ASP A 40 12.64 17.52 16.81
C ASP A 40 12.66 18.20 15.41
N ASP A 41 13.85 18.56 14.91
CA ASP A 41 14.08 19.22 13.61
C ASP A 41 13.77 18.34 12.37
N ASP A 42 13.09 17.20 12.53
CA ASP A 42 12.68 16.36 11.40
C ASP A 42 11.56 17.06 10.61
N LYS A 43 11.93 17.58 9.44
CA LYS A 43 11.03 18.24 8.47
C LYS A 43 10.17 17.25 7.67
N GLY A 44 10.17 15.96 8.03
CA GLY A 44 9.36 14.94 7.38
C GLY A 44 7.87 15.25 7.47
N ILE A 45 7.18 15.12 6.33
CA ILE A 45 5.72 15.18 6.24
C ILE A 45 5.19 13.75 6.34
N TYR A 46 4.29 13.52 7.29
CA TYR A 46 3.68 12.22 7.55
C TYR A 46 2.18 12.28 7.28
N SER A 47 1.66 11.34 6.49
CA SER A 47 0.23 11.24 6.24
C SER A 47 -0.51 10.79 7.50
N ASN A 48 -1.57 11.50 7.84
CA ASN A 48 -2.50 11.09 8.87
C ASN A 48 -3.51 10.09 8.31
N PHE A 49 -4.10 9.30 9.20
CA PHE A 49 -5.10 8.31 8.85
C PHE A 49 -6.33 8.47 9.73
N ILE A 50 -7.44 7.88 9.31
CA ILE A 50 -8.58 7.62 10.18
C ILE A 50 -8.81 6.15 10.33
N LEU A 51 -9.16 5.76 11.55
CA LEU A 51 -9.69 4.47 11.90
C LEU A 51 -11.21 4.60 12.02
N LEU A 52 -11.93 3.86 11.19
CA LEU A 52 -13.39 3.75 11.17
C LEU A 52 -13.79 2.38 11.70
N ILE A 53 -14.58 2.35 12.76
CA ILE A 53 -15.00 1.14 13.46
C ILE A 53 -16.46 1.26 13.90
N GLU A 54 -17.11 0.13 14.17
CA GLU A 54 -18.53 0.13 14.55
C GLU A 54 -18.75 0.61 15.99
N GLU A 55 -17.87 0.19 16.91
CA GLU A 55 -17.94 0.55 18.32
C GLU A 55 -17.00 1.72 18.65
N LYS A 56 -17.34 2.50 19.67
CA LYS A 56 -16.43 3.54 20.18
C LYS A 56 -15.25 2.88 20.90
N LEU A 57 -14.04 3.42 20.70
CA LEU A 57 -12.88 3.02 21.52
C LEU A 57 -13.12 3.37 23.00
N ASP A 58 -12.63 2.51 23.88
CA ASP A 58 -12.62 2.77 25.32
C ASP A 58 -11.79 4.02 25.65
N SER A 59 -12.16 4.71 26.73
CA SER A 59 -11.60 6.03 27.07
C SER A 59 -10.10 6.03 27.42
N ASP A 60 -9.57 4.87 27.81
CA ASP A 60 -8.15 4.65 28.05
C ASP A 60 -7.35 4.48 26.74
N VAL A 61 -8.00 4.04 25.67
CA VAL A 61 -7.39 3.88 24.33
C VAL A 61 -7.54 5.15 23.49
N GLU A 62 -8.67 5.87 23.61
CA GLU A 62 -9.03 6.97 22.71
C GLU A 62 -8.02 8.14 22.70
N ASN A 63 -7.21 8.30 23.75
CA ASN A 63 -6.17 9.33 23.87
C ASN A 63 -4.75 8.75 23.98
N SER A 64 -4.56 7.50 23.56
CA SER A 64 -3.26 6.84 23.61
C SER A 64 -2.25 7.52 22.68
N GLU A 65 -1.03 7.69 23.19
CA GLU A 65 0.12 8.22 22.45
C GLU A 65 1.25 7.21 22.46
N ILE A 66 1.90 7.04 21.31
CA ILE A 66 3.00 6.09 21.13
C ILE A 66 4.08 6.73 20.27
N ASP A 67 5.33 6.69 20.75
CA ASP A 67 6.48 7.11 19.98
C ASP A 67 6.93 5.99 19.03
N LEU A 68 7.04 6.33 17.75
CA LEU A 68 7.52 5.45 16.68
C LEU A 68 8.94 5.82 16.31
N HIS A 69 9.84 4.86 16.43
CA HIS A 69 11.27 5.01 16.18
C HIS A 69 11.62 4.62 14.74
N LEU A 70 11.85 5.61 13.89
CA LEU A 70 12.21 5.46 12.50
C LEU A 70 13.73 5.29 12.33
N THR A 71 14.15 5.01 11.10
CA THR A 71 15.57 4.98 10.72
C THR A 71 16.23 6.35 10.85
N GLY A 72 17.52 6.36 11.18
CA GLY A 72 18.30 7.59 11.35
C GLY A 72 18.03 8.31 12.67
N GLY A 73 17.49 7.62 13.68
CA GLY A 73 17.23 8.18 15.01
C GLY A 73 15.98 9.06 15.10
N ARG A 74 15.26 9.24 13.99
CA ARG A 74 14.04 10.05 13.93
C ARG A 74 12.91 9.44 14.73
N ILE A 75 12.12 10.28 15.39
CA ILE A 75 10.98 9.86 16.21
C ILE A 75 9.73 10.55 15.70
N VAL A 76 8.67 9.78 15.49
CA VAL A 76 7.35 10.29 15.15
C VAL A 76 6.39 9.90 16.25
N ARG A 77 5.73 10.88 16.87
CA ARG A 77 4.67 10.63 17.83
C ARG A 77 3.38 10.28 17.09
N SER A 78 2.78 9.16 17.44
CA SER A 78 1.46 8.75 16.98
C SER A 78 0.44 8.99 18.10
N ARG A 79 -0.70 9.60 17.77
CA ARG A 79 -1.78 9.89 18.72
C ARG A 79 -3.13 9.51 18.12
N PHE A 80 -3.98 8.89 18.92
CA PHE A 80 -5.41 8.76 18.63
C PHE A 80 -6.18 10.01 19.07
N MET A 81 -7.09 10.48 18.23
CA MET A 81 -8.00 11.57 18.53
C MET A 81 -9.42 11.12 18.20
N PRO A 82 -10.31 10.98 19.20
CA PRO A 82 -11.70 10.62 18.94
C PRO A 82 -12.37 11.73 18.14
N CYS A 83 -13.19 11.34 17.17
CA CYS A 83 -13.98 12.24 16.34
C CYS A 83 -15.45 11.80 16.37
N THR A 84 -16.28 12.51 15.62
CA THR A 84 -17.71 12.17 15.49
C THR A 84 -17.91 10.96 14.60
N GLU A 85 -19.14 10.47 14.57
CA GLU A 85 -19.57 9.48 13.60
C GLU A 85 -19.44 9.99 12.15
N LEU A 86 -19.20 9.07 11.22
CA LEU A 86 -19.17 9.32 9.79
C LEU A 86 -20.00 8.27 9.06
N TYR A 87 -20.91 8.74 8.23
CA TYR A 87 -21.65 7.90 7.29
C TYR A 87 -20.83 7.69 6.02
N LEU A 88 -20.71 6.43 5.60
CA LEU A 88 -20.13 6.03 4.32
C LEU A 88 -21.21 5.44 3.42
N ASP A 89 -21.29 5.92 2.18
CA ASP A 89 -22.17 5.32 1.18
C ASP A 89 -21.58 4.02 0.60
N SER A 90 -22.37 3.32 -0.23
CA SER A 90 -21.96 2.04 -0.80
C SER A 90 -20.78 2.13 -1.77
N ILE A 91 -20.59 3.26 -2.45
CA ILE A 91 -19.46 3.49 -3.36
C ILE A 91 -18.19 3.68 -2.52
N GLN A 92 -18.26 4.52 -1.49
CA GLN A 92 -17.17 4.76 -0.54
C GLN A 92 -16.75 3.46 0.17
N ILE A 93 -17.69 2.65 0.61
CA ILE A 93 -17.42 1.32 1.20
C ILE A 93 -16.71 0.42 0.18
N SER A 94 -17.19 0.38 -1.07
CA SER A 94 -16.58 -0.44 -2.13
C SER A 94 -15.15 -0.01 -2.44
N ASP A 95 -14.91 1.29 -2.57
CA ASP A 95 -13.59 1.88 -2.83
C ASP A 95 -12.63 1.63 -1.65
N ALA A 96 -13.09 1.83 -0.41
CA ALA A 96 -12.31 1.59 0.79
C ALA A 96 -11.88 0.12 0.91
N LYS A 97 -12.78 -0.84 0.60
CA LYS A 97 -12.47 -2.27 0.58
C LYS A 97 -11.39 -2.61 -0.46
N ALA A 98 -11.52 -2.08 -1.68
CA ALA A 98 -10.56 -2.29 -2.75
C ALA A 98 -9.19 -1.65 -2.43
N PHE A 99 -9.19 -0.47 -1.82
CA PHE A 99 -7.97 0.19 -1.34
C PHE A 99 -7.24 -0.64 -0.28
N HIS A 100 -7.96 -1.18 0.71
CA HIS A 100 -7.38 -2.10 1.71
C HIS A 100 -6.77 -3.35 1.10
N GLU A 101 -7.42 -3.91 0.08
CA GLU A 101 -6.89 -5.06 -0.63
C GLU A 101 -5.53 -4.75 -1.26
N ILE A 102 -5.36 -3.60 -1.91
CA ILE A 102 -4.05 -3.17 -2.42
C ILE A 102 -3.07 -2.91 -1.30
N LEU A 103 -3.46 -2.11 -0.30
CA LEU A 103 -2.56 -1.63 0.74
C LEU A 103 -1.99 -2.80 1.55
N PHE A 104 -2.85 -3.61 2.16
CA PHE A 104 -2.41 -4.68 3.05
C PHE A 104 -1.75 -5.81 2.28
N ASN A 105 -2.34 -6.28 1.19
CA ASN A 105 -1.69 -7.35 0.41
C ASN A 105 -0.39 -6.84 -0.22
N GLY A 106 -0.30 -5.56 -0.59
CA GLY A 106 0.90 -4.96 -1.15
C GLY A 106 2.04 -4.86 -0.15
N ILE A 107 1.78 -4.31 1.04
CA ILE A 107 2.76 -4.19 2.14
C ILE A 107 3.33 -5.55 2.54
N PHE A 108 2.49 -6.60 2.53
CA PHE A 108 2.89 -7.96 2.90
C PHE A 108 3.33 -8.84 1.73
N ASN A 109 3.48 -8.29 0.52
CA ASN A 109 3.92 -9.02 -0.68
C ASN A 109 3.03 -10.25 -0.99
N ARG A 110 1.70 -10.05 -0.90
CA ARG A 110 0.65 -11.05 -1.12
C ARG A 110 -0.28 -10.72 -2.29
N LEU A 111 -0.07 -9.62 -3.01
CA LEU A 111 -0.84 -9.27 -4.21
C LEU A 111 -0.66 -10.27 -5.36
N VAL A 112 0.50 -10.93 -5.41
CA VAL A 112 0.80 -11.98 -6.39
C VAL A 112 1.40 -13.17 -5.67
N LEU A 113 0.68 -14.29 -5.71
CA LEU A 113 1.18 -15.58 -5.24
C LEU A 113 1.72 -16.35 -6.43
N ARG A 114 2.89 -16.97 -6.28
CA ARG A 114 3.43 -17.94 -7.23
C ARG A 114 3.29 -19.32 -6.61
N THR A 115 2.54 -20.22 -7.24
CA THR A 115 2.57 -21.64 -6.88
C THR A 115 3.86 -22.25 -7.42
N LYS A 116 4.50 -23.10 -6.61
CA LYS A 116 5.80 -23.72 -6.97
C LYS A 116 5.68 -24.85 -8.00
N GLU A 117 4.47 -25.34 -8.25
CA GLU A 117 4.23 -26.58 -9.01
C GLU A 117 4.23 -26.37 -10.53
N THR A 118 4.05 -25.14 -10.99
CA THR A 118 4.18 -24.78 -12.41
C THR A 118 5.13 -23.59 -12.50
N ASN A 119 6.17 -23.69 -13.33
CA ASN A 119 6.99 -22.51 -13.69
C ASN A 119 6.19 -21.45 -14.47
N GLU A 120 4.95 -21.76 -14.83
CA GLU A 120 3.91 -20.82 -15.22
C GLU A 120 3.42 -20.04 -13.97
N PRO A 121 3.35 -18.71 -13.99
CA PRO A 121 2.75 -17.93 -12.91
C PRO A 121 1.23 -18.19 -12.87
N ILE A 122 0.81 -19.29 -12.23
CA ILE A 122 -0.57 -19.43 -11.77
C ILE A 122 -0.70 -18.48 -10.58
N ILE A 123 -1.04 -17.24 -10.90
CA ILE A 123 -1.35 -16.24 -9.89
C ILE A 123 -2.71 -16.62 -9.34
N SER A 124 -2.70 -17.44 -8.29
CA SER A 124 -3.87 -17.65 -7.44
C SER A 124 -4.19 -16.31 -6.81
N GLN A 125 -4.98 -15.50 -7.51
CA GLN A 125 -5.62 -14.35 -6.91
C GLN A 125 -6.49 -14.88 -5.80
N ARG A 126 -6.16 -14.55 -4.55
CA ARG A 126 -7.27 -14.09 -3.73
C ARG A 126 -7.72 -12.78 -4.37
N ASN A 127 -8.88 -12.87 -5.00
CA ASN A 127 -9.89 -11.83 -5.11
C ASN A 127 -9.64 -10.58 -5.95
N ILE A 128 -8.57 -10.45 -6.72
CA ILE A 128 -8.44 -9.29 -7.61
C ILE A 128 -9.07 -9.57 -8.99
N SER A 129 -10.40 -9.77 -9.02
CA SER A 129 -11.43 -9.70 -10.11
C SER A 129 -11.64 -10.78 -11.20
N GLY A 130 -12.25 -11.94 -10.89
CA GLY A 130 -12.75 -12.81 -11.96
C GLY A 130 -13.60 -13.99 -11.48
N LYS A 131 -14.91 -13.87 -11.71
CA LYS A 131 -15.97 -14.88 -11.58
C LYS A 131 -16.36 -15.42 -10.19
N LYS A 132 -15.75 -14.96 -9.09
CA LYS A 132 -16.34 -15.06 -7.75
C LYS A 132 -16.17 -13.74 -7.00
N MET A 133 -17.01 -12.77 -7.33
CA MET A 133 -17.25 -11.60 -6.46
C MET A 133 -18.22 -11.95 -5.31
N THR A 134 -18.40 -13.25 -5.02
CA THR A 134 -19.27 -13.75 -3.98
C THR A 134 -18.46 -14.70 -3.08
N GLN A 135 -18.38 -14.37 -1.79
CA GLN A 135 -17.81 -15.18 -0.69
C GLN A 135 -16.30 -15.15 -0.43
N GLY A 136 -15.63 -14.03 -0.68
CA GLY A 136 -14.48 -13.63 0.14
C GLY A 136 -14.98 -12.68 1.22
N ARG A 137 -15.83 -13.16 2.15
CA ARG A 137 -16.44 -12.33 3.20
C ARG A 137 -15.37 -11.45 3.82
N TRP A 138 -15.57 -10.13 3.80
CA TRP A 138 -14.86 -9.25 4.71
C TRP A 138 -15.00 -9.89 6.08
N GLU A 139 -13.89 -10.25 6.70
CA GLU A 139 -13.93 -11.12 7.87
C GLU A 139 -14.68 -10.38 8.97
N SER A 140 -15.76 -10.97 9.51
CA SER A 140 -16.61 -10.31 10.50
C SER A 140 -15.87 -10.01 11.80
N SER A 141 -14.70 -10.60 12.00
CA SER A 141 -13.81 -10.24 13.11
C SER A 141 -12.72 -9.20 12.78
N ASN A 142 -12.74 -8.60 11.59
CA ASN A 142 -11.83 -7.53 11.14
C ASN A 142 -12.59 -6.47 10.30
N MET A 143 -13.70 -5.97 10.83
CA MET A 143 -14.56 -4.94 10.27
C MET A 143 -14.10 -3.55 10.72
N TYR A 144 -13.09 -3.01 10.03
CA TYR A 144 -12.64 -1.63 10.21
C TYR A 144 -12.12 -1.06 8.89
N PHE A 145 -12.11 0.25 8.76
CA PHE A 145 -11.32 0.93 7.74
C PHE A 145 -10.20 1.75 8.35
N LEU A 146 -9.03 1.66 7.74
CA LEU A 146 -7.89 2.54 7.95
C LEU A 146 -7.66 3.31 6.65
N LEU A 147 -8.08 4.58 6.59
CA LEU A 147 -8.08 5.38 5.35
C LEU A 147 -7.18 6.61 5.49
N PRO A 148 -6.47 7.01 4.42
CA PRO A 148 -5.64 8.21 4.44
C PRO A 148 -6.51 9.47 4.54
N LEU A 149 -6.02 10.45 5.29
CA LEU A 149 -6.56 11.81 5.30
C LEU A 149 -5.86 12.68 4.27
N GLU A 150 -6.57 13.70 3.78
CA GLU A 150 -5.97 14.75 2.97
C GLU A 150 -4.89 15.50 3.79
N SER A 151 -3.80 15.89 3.12
CA SER A 151 -2.78 16.72 3.76
C SER A 151 -3.37 18.09 4.10
N GLU A 152 -3.29 18.49 5.37
CA GLU A 152 -3.75 19.81 5.83
C GLU A 152 -2.88 20.91 5.18
N LYS A 153 -3.38 21.53 4.10
CA LYS A 153 -2.67 22.61 3.37
C LYS A 153 -2.71 23.97 4.07
N SER A 154 -3.54 24.10 5.10
CA SER A 154 -3.76 25.30 5.88
C SER A 154 -3.91 24.83 7.32
N GLY A 155 -3.11 25.35 8.26
CA GLY A 155 -3.08 24.96 9.67
C GLY A 155 -4.35 25.32 10.46
N VAL A 156 -5.50 25.40 9.79
CA VAL A 156 -6.82 25.56 10.37
C VAL A 156 -7.41 24.17 10.54
N CYS A 157 -7.32 23.65 11.76
CA CYS A 157 -8.06 22.48 12.19
C CYS A 157 -9.56 22.81 12.12
N HIS A 158 -10.20 22.43 11.02
CA HIS A 158 -11.63 22.20 11.07
C HIS A 158 -11.81 20.85 11.75
N ASN A 159 -12.71 20.76 12.74
CA ASN A 159 -13.13 19.51 13.40
C ASN A 159 -13.74 18.46 12.43
N GLY A 160 -13.65 18.69 11.11
CA GLY A 160 -14.14 17.81 10.07
C GLY A 160 -13.11 16.76 9.66
N VAL A 161 -13.62 15.62 9.22
CA VAL A 161 -12.84 14.48 8.72
C VAL A 161 -12.75 14.61 7.19
N SER A 162 -11.56 14.88 6.66
CA SER A 162 -11.31 15.00 5.21
C SER A 162 -10.49 13.80 4.72
N ILE A 163 -11.20 12.78 4.25
CA ILE A 163 -10.60 11.55 3.72
C ILE A 163 -10.11 11.82 2.31
N ASP A 164 -8.91 11.32 1.97
CA ASP A 164 -8.36 11.40 0.61
C ASP A 164 -9.04 10.38 -0.33
N TRP A 165 -10.30 10.63 -0.63
CA TRP A 165 -11.09 9.81 -1.54
C TRP A 165 -10.51 9.76 -2.95
N LYS A 166 -9.78 10.79 -3.38
CA LYS A 166 -9.11 10.81 -4.68
C LYS A 166 -8.07 9.69 -4.76
N SER A 167 -7.18 9.59 -3.78
CA SER A 167 -6.16 8.53 -3.74
C SER A 167 -6.78 7.15 -3.56
N ILE A 168 -7.83 7.03 -2.72
CA ILE A 168 -8.55 5.77 -2.49
C ILE A 168 -9.20 5.28 -3.78
N HIS A 169 -9.92 6.15 -4.50
CA HIS A 169 -10.59 5.81 -5.75
C HIS A 169 -9.59 5.36 -6.82
N GLN A 170 -8.48 6.09 -7.00
CA GLN A 170 -7.43 5.72 -7.94
C GLN A 170 -6.81 4.35 -7.63
N CYS A 171 -6.59 4.05 -6.35
CA CYS A 171 -6.14 2.71 -5.95
C CYS A 171 -7.21 1.65 -6.23
N ALA A 172 -8.47 1.92 -5.91
CA ALA A 172 -9.58 1.01 -6.15
C ALA A 172 -9.73 0.66 -7.64
N ASP A 173 -9.55 1.63 -8.54
CA ASP A 173 -9.55 1.41 -9.98
C ASP A 173 -8.41 0.49 -10.43
N VAL A 174 -7.19 0.74 -9.92
CA VAL A 174 -6.05 -0.16 -10.17
C VAL A 174 -6.32 -1.57 -9.67
N ALA A 175 -6.99 -1.72 -8.52
CA ALA A 175 -7.35 -3.03 -7.96
C ALA A 175 -8.30 -3.76 -8.92
N ARG A 176 -9.38 -3.09 -9.33
CA ARG A 176 -10.41 -3.68 -10.19
C ARG A 176 -9.88 -4.06 -11.57
N SER A 177 -9.00 -3.23 -12.14
CA SER A 177 -8.44 -3.42 -13.48
C SER A 177 -7.11 -4.18 -13.53
N LEU A 178 -6.60 -4.69 -12.40
CA LEU A 178 -5.29 -5.36 -12.35
C LEU A 178 -5.19 -6.58 -13.27
N LYS A 179 -6.31 -7.29 -13.49
CA LYS A 179 -6.36 -8.43 -14.43
C LYS A 179 -6.21 -7.96 -15.87
N ASP A 180 -6.90 -6.89 -16.21
CA ASP A 180 -6.94 -6.36 -17.57
C ASP A 180 -5.56 -5.86 -17.98
N TYR A 181 -4.83 -5.21 -17.08
CA TYR A 181 -3.45 -4.81 -17.33
C TYR A 181 -2.46 -5.96 -17.57
N ARG A 182 -2.81 -7.20 -17.20
CA ARG A 182 -1.97 -8.39 -17.47
C ARG A 182 -2.30 -9.05 -18.79
N THR A 183 -3.54 -8.94 -19.25
CA THR A 183 -4.03 -9.61 -20.47
C THR A 183 -4.04 -8.67 -21.67
N ALA A 184 -4.22 -7.37 -21.45
CA ALA A 184 -4.09 -6.35 -22.47
C ALA A 184 -2.60 -6.17 -22.80
N GLY A 185 -2.23 -6.43 -24.05
CA GLY A 185 -0.94 -6.00 -24.57
C GLY A 185 -0.80 -4.49 -24.42
N LEU A 186 0.37 -4.03 -23.96
CA LEU A 186 0.70 -2.61 -23.93
C LEU A 186 0.55 -2.04 -25.34
N GLN A 187 -0.32 -1.04 -25.51
CA GLN A 187 -0.48 -0.31 -26.77
C GLN A 187 0.87 0.33 -27.13
N ALA A 188 1.36 0.04 -28.34
CA ALA A 188 2.55 0.67 -28.88
C ALA A 188 2.22 2.15 -29.17
N GLY A 189 2.64 3.04 -28.29
CA GLY A 189 2.55 4.49 -28.48
C GLY A 189 3.79 5.05 -29.15
N GLU A 190 3.67 6.25 -29.72
CA GLU A 190 4.84 7.01 -30.20
C GLU A 190 5.83 7.25 -29.06
N ASN A 191 7.11 7.13 -29.41
CA ASN A 191 8.24 7.08 -28.49
C ASN A 191 8.72 8.51 -28.18
N ASP A 192 7.89 9.33 -27.52
CA ASP A 192 8.34 10.61 -26.95
C ASP A 192 9.09 10.34 -25.65
N ALA A 193 10.37 10.73 -25.61
CA ALA A 193 11.28 10.48 -24.50
C ALA A 193 10.83 11.11 -23.16
N ARG A 194 9.84 12.02 -23.17
CA ARG A 194 9.27 12.65 -21.97
C ARG A 194 8.19 11.82 -21.28
N TYR A 195 7.75 10.74 -21.92
CA TYR A 195 6.71 9.86 -21.39
C TYR A 195 7.29 8.50 -20.98
N ILE A 196 6.89 8.04 -19.80
CA ILE A 196 7.07 6.67 -19.35
C ILE A 196 5.81 5.89 -19.69
N HIS A 197 5.95 4.82 -20.46
CA HIS A 197 4.86 3.90 -20.76
C HIS A 197 4.70 2.89 -19.61
N LEU A 198 3.58 3.00 -18.91
CA LEU A 198 3.13 2.04 -17.89
C LEU A 198 1.98 1.20 -18.44
N ALA A 199 1.61 0.13 -17.73
CA ALA A 199 0.44 -0.70 -18.08
C ALA A 199 -0.88 0.09 -18.08
N THR A 200 -0.94 1.14 -17.27
CA THR A 200 -2.08 2.08 -17.19
C THR A 200 -2.08 3.12 -18.31
N GLY A 201 -1.05 3.16 -19.15
CA GLY A 201 -0.85 4.17 -20.20
C GLY A 201 0.40 5.02 -20.00
N PRO A 202 0.71 5.92 -20.96
CA PRO A 202 1.82 6.85 -20.86
C PRO A 202 1.60 7.90 -19.77
N ILE A 203 2.66 8.26 -19.06
CA ILE A 203 2.67 9.33 -18.04
C ILE A 203 3.92 10.19 -18.23
N LEU A 204 3.79 11.50 -18.01
CA LEU A 204 4.94 12.41 -18.03
C LEU A 204 5.93 12.09 -16.91
N ASP A 205 7.21 12.23 -17.19
CA ASP A 205 8.30 12.05 -16.22
C ASP A 205 8.08 12.86 -14.93
N SER A 206 7.71 14.14 -15.07
CA SER A 206 7.43 15.05 -13.95
C SER A 206 6.30 14.57 -13.06
N ASP A 207 5.34 13.87 -13.65
CA ASP A 207 4.15 13.41 -12.96
C ASP A 207 4.34 12.05 -12.32
N LEU A 208 5.47 11.36 -12.56
CA LEU A 208 5.73 10.03 -12.01
C LEU A 208 6.53 10.07 -10.71
N LEU A 209 7.28 11.14 -10.46
CA LEU A 209 8.03 11.33 -9.21
C LEU A 209 7.10 11.30 -8.00
N GLU A 210 7.57 10.68 -6.91
CA GLU A 210 6.85 10.52 -5.64
C GLU A 210 5.56 9.69 -5.71
N LYS A 211 5.23 9.12 -6.87
CA LYS A 211 4.10 8.20 -7.01
C LYS A 211 4.47 6.77 -6.63
N ALA A 212 3.47 6.04 -6.15
CA ALA A 212 3.57 4.60 -5.96
C ALA A 212 3.31 3.88 -7.30
N VAL A 213 4.15 2.90 -7.62
CA VAL A 213 4.02 2.02 -8.79
C VAL A 213 3.95 0.56 -8.34
N LEU A 214 3.10 -0.22 -9.00
CA LEU A 214 2.92 -1.64 -8.77
C LEU A 214 3.53 -2.45 -9.91
N THR A 215 4.36 -3.43 -9.57
CA THR A 215 4.92 -4.35 -10.55
C THR A 215 3.98 -5.52 -10.79
N LEU A 216 3.46 -5.67 -12.02
CA LEU A 216 2.49 -6.71 -12.35
C LEU A 216 3.01 -8.13 -12.13
N HIS A 217 4.30 -8.37 -12.36
CA HIS A 217 4.96 -9.68 -12.34
C HIS A 217 5.32 -10.20 -10.94
N THR A 218 5.36 -9.32 -9.92
CA THR A 218 5.63 -9.71 -8.52
C THR A 218 4.61 -9.18 -7.52
N GLY A 219 3.73 -8.27 -7.91
CA GLY A 219 2.76 -7.65 -6.99
C GLY A 219 3.42 -6.71 -5.98
N LYS A 220 4.65 -6.26 -6.24
CA LYS A 220 5.38 -5.39 -5.31
C LYS A 220 5.11 -3.93 -5.64
N ILE A 221 4.81 -3.18 -4.59
CA ILE A 221 4.66 -1.72 -4.63
C ILE A 221 6.03 -1.09 -4.36
N TYR A 222 6.32 -0.01 -5.08
CA TYR A 222 7.49 0.83 -4.89
C TYR A 222 7.11 2.30 -5.01
N CYS A 223 7.82 3.18 -4.34
CA CYS A 223 7.72 4.62 -4.54
C CYS A 223 8.81 5.06 -5.53
N VAL A 224 8.45 5.82 -6.56
CA VAL A 224 9.41 6.35 -7.53
C VAL A 224 10.13 7.53 -6.90
N THR A 225 11.45 7.43 -6.83
CA THR A 225 12.33 8.45 -6.24
C THR A 225 13.10 9.25 -7.28
N ASN A 226 13.34 8.66 -8.46
CA ASN A 226 14.02 9.33 -9.56
C ASN A 226 13.77 8.59 -10.89
N ILE A 227 14.04 9.27 -12.00
CA ILE A 227 14.03 8.71 -13.36
C ILE A 227 15.47 8.75 -13.90
N LEU A 228 15.99 7.60 -14.31
CA LEU A 228 17.37 7.43 -14.73
C LEU A 228 17.47 7.50 -16.26
N HIS A 229 17.56 8.72 -16.80
CA HIS A 229 17.66 8.94 -18.25
C HIS A 229 18.94 8.36 -18.89
N ASP A 230 19.96 8.07 -18.10
CA ASP A 230 21.21 7.44 -18.52
C ASP A 230 21.13 5.89 -18.59
N LYS A 231 20.03 5.28 -18.13
CA LYS A 231 19.87 3.83 -18.07
C LYS A 231 18.58 3.36 -18.69
N THR A 232 18.65 2.28 -19.45
CA THR A 232 17.51 1.66 -20.12
C THR A 232 17.50 0.16 -19.86
N ALA A 233 16.51 -0.56 -20.42
CA ALA A 233 16.45 -2.01 -20.28
C ALA A 233 17.65 -2.73 -20.93
N GLU A 234 18.34 -2.07 -21.86
CA GLU A 234 19.51 -2.62 -22.56
C GLU A 234 20.83 -2.36 -21.82
N SER A 235 20.83 -1.51 -20.78
CA SER A 235 22.01 -1.27 -19.96
C SER A 235 22.48 -2.56 -19.25
N PRO A 236 23.79 -2.70 -18.97
CA PRO A 236 24.33 -3.86 -18.27
C PRO A 236 23.65 -4.13 -16.92
N PHE A 237 23.34 -5.38 -16.64
CA PHE A 237 22.75 -5.77 -15.35
C PHE A 237 23.81 -5.77 -14.23
N PRO A 238 23.49 -5.42 -12.97
CA PRO A 238 24.49 -5.39 -11.88
C PRO A 238 25.22 -6.72 -11.64
N ASP A 239 24.56 -7.85 -11.91
CA ASP A 239 25.15 -9.19 -11.86
C ASP A 239 25.38 -9.72 -13.29
N ILE A 240 26.41 -9.16 -13.95
CA ILE A 240 26.79 -9.51 -15.33
C ILE A 240 27.14 -10.99 -15.53
N THR A 241 27.43 -11.72 -14.45
CA THR A 241 27.75 -13.16 -14.53
C THR A 241 26.52 -14.01 -14.82
N LYS A 242 25.33 -13.50 -14.50
CA LYS A 242 24.05 -14.20 -14.70
C LYS A 242 23.23 -13.61 -15.83
N TYR A 243 23.29 -12.29 -16.01
CA TYR A 243 22.42 -11.57 -16.92
C TYR A 243 23.20 -10.48 -17.65
N ASN A 244 23.04 -10.40 -18.97
CA ASN A 244 23.76 -9.42 -19.79
C ASN A 244 23.19 -8.01 -19.63
N SER A 245 21.87 -7.90 -19.53
CA SER A 245 21.13 -6.63 -19.43
C SER A 245 19.90 -6.78 -18.54
N TYR A 246 19.20 -5.67 -18.25
CA TYR A 246 17.91 -5.74 -17.56
C TYR A 246 16.86 -6.49 -18.40
N SER A 247 16.83 -6.32 -19.72
CA SER A 247 15.94 -7.07 -20.61
C SER A 247 16.21 -8.58 -20.56
N ASP A 248 17.49 -8.99 -20.61
CA ASP A 248 17.92 -10.38 -20.47
C ASP A 248 17.52 -10.97 -19.10
N TYR A 249 17.63 -10.18 -18.03
CA TYR A 249 17.15 -10.56 -16.70
C TYR A 249 15.65 -10.85 -16.67
N PHE A 250 14.82 -9.96 -17.24
CA PHE A 250 13.37 -10.14 -17.25
C PHE A 250 12.94 -11.33 -18.12
N GLU A 251 13.60 -11.52 -19.26
CA GLU A 251 13.32 -12.65 -20.15
C GLU A 251 13.74 -13.98 -19.51
N LYS A 252 14.97 -14.11 -19.01
CA LYS A 252 15.46 -15.37 -18.41
C LYS A 252 14.77 -15.72 -17.09
N LYS A 253 14.53 -14.74 -16.22
CA LYS A 253 13.99 -15.01 -14.88
C LYS A 253 12.47 -15.11 -14.84
N TYR A 254 11.78 -14.36 -15.70
CA TYR A 254 10.33 -14.25 -15.65
C TYR A 254 9.63 -14.63 -16.95
N GLY A 255 10.37 -14.98 -18.02
CA GLY A 255 9.79 -15.25 -19.33
C GLY A 255 9.16 -14.01 -19.97
N MET A 256 9.53 -12.81 -19.52
CA MET A 256 8.89 -11.57 -19.95
C MET A 256 9.74 -10.80 -20.96
N LYS A 257 9.19 -10.60 -22.15
CA LYS A 257 9.77 -9.69 -23.16
C LYS A 257 9.28 -8.27 -22.90
N LEU A 258 10.21 -7.33 -22.80
CA LEU A 258 9.89 -5.92 -22.58
C LEU A 258 9.62 -5.22 -23.91
N ASN A 259 8.57 -4.40 -23.96
CA ASN A 259 8.19 -3.69 -25.19
C ASN A 259 9.00 -2.40 -25.40
N PHE A 260 9.32 -1.68 -24.33
CA PHE A 260 9.97 -0.35 -24.38
C PHE A 260 11.42 -0.43 -23.91
N LEU A 261 12.30 -1.03 -24.73
CA LEU A 261 13.69 -1.30 -24.35
C LEU A 261 14.54 -0.04 -24.09
N LYS A 262 14.21 1.06 -24.78
CA LYS A 262 14.92 2.34 -24.69
C LYS A 262 14.35 3.28 -23.62
N GLN A 263 13.25 2.90 -22.97
CA GLN A 263 12.65 3.71 -21.92
C GLN A 263 13.61 3.85 -20.72
N PRO A 264 13.69 5.04 -20.10
CA PRO A 264 14.45 5.24 -18.86
C PRO A 264 14.05 4.27 -17.76
N LEU A 265 15.03 3.81 -16.97
CA LEU A 265 14.75 3.02 -15.77
C LEU A 265 14.29 3.92 -14.62
N LEU A 266 13.43 3.38 -13.76
CA LEU A 266 12.97 4.08 -12.55
C LEU A 266 13.88 3.71 -11.37
N GLN A 267 14.38 4.73 -10.66
CA GLN A 267 14.95 4.53 -9.34
C GLN A 267 13.81 4.51 -8.33
N VAL A 268 13.67 3.41 -7.61
CA VAL A 268 12.52 3.18 -6.73
C VAL A 268 12.94 2.77 -5.33
N LYS A 269 12.16 3.18 -4.34
CA LYS A 269 12.26 2.72 -2.96
C LYS A 269 11.18 1.68 -2.67
N GLN A 270 11.60 0.57 -2.09
CA GLN A 270 10.70 -0.51 -1.73
C GLN A 270 9.76 -0.09 -0.57
N SER A 271 8.46 -0.29 -0.72
CA SER A 271 7.46 0.02 0.33
C SER A 271 7.02 -1.21 1.16
N HIS A 272 7.37 -2.42 0.72
CA HIS A 272 7.09 -3.66 1.46
C HIS A 272 8.20 -4.04 2.45
N ARG A 273 7.85 -4.85 3.46
CA ARG A 273 8.62 -5.22 4.66
C ARG A 273 8.45 -4.24 5.82
N PRO A 274 7.26 -4.21 6.46
CA PRO A 274 7.07 -3.40 7.66
C PRO A 274 8.06 -3.82 8.75
N HIS A 275 8.61 -2.83 9.44
CA HIS A 275 9.46 -3.03 10.60
C HIS A 275 8.66 -2.72 11.87
N ASN A 276 9.01 -3.38 12.98
CA ASN A 276 8.50 -2.95 14.28
C ASN A 276 9.15 -1.61 14.63
N LEU A 277 8.34 -0.54 14.66
CA LEU A 277 8.78 0.82 15.00
C LEU A 277 8.60 1.15 16.49
N LEU A 278 8.10 0.21 17.31
CA LEU A 278 7.93 0.41 18.76
C LEU A 278 9.26 0.30 19.53
N ALA A 279 10.29 -0.28 18.92
CA ALA A 279 11.61 -0.43 19.54
C ALA A 279 12.63 0.50 18.89
N ARG A 280 13.52 1.08 19.69
CA ARG A 280 14.60 1.94 19.20
C ARG A 280 15.57 1.15 18.34
N TYR A 281 15.96 1.72 17.20
CA TYR A 281 16.97 1.13 16.31
C TYR A 281 18.36 1.23 16.99
N GLY A 282 18.70 0.21 17.78
CA GLY A 282 19.89 0.18 18.64
C GLY A 282 19.81 -0.87 19.76
N GLU A 283 18.61 -1.34 20.09
CA GLU A 283 18.40 -2.43 21.06
C GLU A 283 18.34 -3.82 20.39
N LYS A 284 18.94 -3.97 19.20
CA LYS A 284 19.17 -5.30 18.63
C LYS A 284 20.40 -5.93 19.31
N TYR A 285 20.12 -6.61 20.43
CA TYR A 285 20.87 -7.74 21.00
C TYR A 285 22.35 -7.53 21.35
N LYS A 286 22.61 -7.02 22.57
CA LYS A 286 23.50 -7.73 23.50
C LYS A 286 22.63 -8.72 24.27
N GLY A 287 22.67 -9.98 23.88
CA GLY A 287 21.91 -11.07 24.51
C GLY A 287 22.15 -12.37 23.77
#